data_AF-A0A7K9HCA1-F1
#
_entry.id   AF-A0A7K9HCA1-F1
#
_cell.length_a   1.000
_cell.length_b   1.000
_cell.length_c   1.000
_cell.angle_alpha   90.00
_cell.angle_beta   90.00
_cell.angle_gamma   90.00
#
_symmetry.space_group_name_H-M   'P 1'
#
loop_
_entity.id
_entity.type
_entity.pdbx_description
1 polymer ?
#
loop_
_entity_poly.entity_id
_entity_poly.type
_entity_poly.pdbx_seq_one_letter_code
_entity_poly.pdbx_strand_id
1 'polypeptide(L)'
;QECVVCHQSGASITCLEEGCDRSFHLPCAMAGGCITRYIGLYRSYCSDHRPEQEVEVAPQTGTECLMCMEPVDKQVSYRTMVCPACKTAWFHRHCILALHAGITSFQCLPCRDGEAFLAEMFTMGIQIPFR
;
A
#
# COMPACT_ATOMS: atom_id res chain seq x y z
N GLN A 1 -11.28 -23.03 1.49
CA GLN A 1 -10.29 -22.09 0.95
C GLN A 1 -9.06 -22.04 1.86
N GLU A 2 -7.88 -22.35 1.32
CA GLU A 2 -6.58 -22.29 2.03
C GLU A 2 -5.96 -20.91 1.87
N CYS A 3 -5.26 -20.41 2.89
CA CYS A 3 -4.52 -19.17 2.85
C CYS A 3 -3.16 -19.34 2.17
N VAL A 4 -2.89 -18.59 1.10
CA VAL A 4 -1.60 -18.64 0.38
C VAL A 4 -0.40 -18.15 1.18
N VAL A 5 -0.63 -17.53 2.35
CA VAL A 5 0.43 -16.96 3.20
C VAL A 5 0.80 -17.88 4.36
N CYS A 6 -0.18 -18.47 5.05
CA CYS A 6 0.03 -19.30 6.24
C CYS A 6 -0.35 -20.77 6.05
N HIS A 7 -0.91 -21.13 4.89
CA HIS A 7 -1.37 -22.47 4.52
C HIS A 7 -2.44 -23.07 5.45
N GLN A 8 -3.09 -22.24 6.25
CA GLN A 8 -4.22 -22.65 7.09
C GLN A 8 -5.55 -22.46 6.35
N SER A 9 -6.53 -23.30 6.67
CA SER A 9 -7.89 -23.19 6.14
C SER A 9 -8.63 -21.96 6.68
N GLY A 10 -9.72 -21.58 6.00
CA GLY A 10 -10.61 -20.50 6.44
C GLY A 10 -10.26 -19.11 5.90
N ALA A 11 -9.44 -19.03 4.84
CA ALA A 11 -9.20 -17.77 4.13
C ALA A 11 -10.50 -17.29 3.48
N SER A 12 -10.93 -16.06 3.77
CA SER A 12 -12.19 -15.50 3.28
C SER A 12 -12.02 -14.41 2.21
N ILE A 13 -10.79 -13.94 1.98
CA ILE A 13 -10.49 -12.93 0.97
C ILE A 13 -9.87 -13.62 -0.24
N THR A 14 -10.45 -13.43 -1.41
CA THR A 14 -9.96 -13.99 -2.68
C THR A 14 -9.42 -12.88 -3.58
N CYS A 15 -8.40 -13.21 -4.38
CA CYS A 15 -7.90 -12.33 -5.42
C CYS A 15 -8.99 -12.03 -6.46
N LEU A 16 -9.10 -10.78 -6.89
CA LEU A 16 -10.09 -10.36 -7.89
C LEU A 16 -9.67 -10.72 -9.32
N GLU A 17 -8.37 -10.87 -9.57
CA GLU A 17 -7.83 -11.18 -10.89
C GLU A 17 -8.49 -12.41 -11.52
N GLU A 18 -8.88 -12.30 -12.79
CA GLU A 18 -9.56 -13.38 -13.50
C GLU A 18 -8.65 -14.61 -13.60
N GLY A 19 -9.18 -15.77 -13.24
CA GLY A 19 -8.42 -17.02 -13.23
C GLY A 19 -7.47 -17.20 -12.04
N CYS A 20 -7.40 -16.24 -11.11
CA CYS A 20 -6.64 -16.41 -9.86
C CYS A 20 -7.52 -17.01 -8.75
N ASP A 21 -7.13 -18.16 -8.24
CA ASP A 21 -7.83 -18.90 -7.17
C ASP A 21 -7.25 -18.64 -5.77
N ARG A 22 -6.24 -17.76 -5.68
CA ARG A 22 -5.53 -17.47 -4.43
C ARG A 22 -6.43 -16.73 -3.46
N SER A 23 -6.37 -17.17 -2.20
CA SER A 23 -7.06 -16.54 -1.09
C SER A 23 -6.16 -16.37 0.12
N PHE A 24 -6.50 -15.43 0.99
CA PHE A 24 -5.72 -15.12 2.18
C PHE A 24 -6.62 -14.68 3.33
N HIS A 25 -6.15 -14.85 4.57
CA HIS A 25 -6.80 -14.24 5.72
C HIS A 25 -6.52 -12.73 5.75
N LEU A 26 -7.42 -11.96 6.36
CA LEU A 26 -7.18 -10.54 6.58
C LEU A 26 -5.88 -10.24 7.35
N PRO A 27 -5.56 -10.91 8.48
CA PRO A 27 -4.29 -10.70 9.16
C PRO A 27 -3.07 -11.08 8.31
N CYS A 28 -3.24 -12.04 7.39
CA CYS A 28 -2.18 -12.49 6.50
C CYS A 28 -1.94 -11.53 5.33
N ALA A 29 -2.91 -10.68 4.97
CA ALA A 29 -2.80 -9.81 3.81
C ALA A 29 -1.54 -8.92 3.88
N MET A 30 -1.30 -8.28 5.03
CA MET A 30 -0.16 -7.39 5.21
C MET A 30 1.18 -8.14 5.15
N ALA A 31 1.27 -9.29 5.83
CA ALA A 31 2.48 -10.11 5.87
C ALA A 31 2.80 -10.76 4.51
N GLY A 32 1.76 -11.13 3.77
CA GLY A 32 1.87 -11.74 2.44
C GLY A 32 1.94 -10.73 1.29
N GLY A 33 2.11 -9.43 1.57
CA GLY A 33 2.20 -8.42 0.51
C GLY A 33 0.95 -8.30 -0.36
N CYS A 34 -0.21 -8.67 0.17
CA CYS A 34 -1.50 -8.58 -0.52
C CYS A 34 -2.11 -7.18 -0.29
N ILE A 35 -2.96 -6.74 -1.22
CA ILE A 35 -3.66 -5.46 -1.14
C ILE A 35 -5.16 -5.70 -0.99
N THR A 36 -5.77 -5.09 0.02
CA THR A 36 -7.22 -5.09 0.22
C THR A 36 -7.76 -3.66 0.16
N ARG A 37 -8.80 -3.45 -0.65
CA ARG A 37 -9.51 -2.18 -0.78
C ARG A 37 -10.96 -2.38 -0.33
N TYR A 38 -11.29 -1.81 0.82
CA TYR A 38 -12.61 -1.92 1.45
C TYR A 38 -13.58 -0.79 1.07
N ILE A 39 -13.20 0.07 0.13
CA ILE A 39 -14.00 1.22 -0.30
C ILE A 39 -14.62 0.94 -1.68
N GLY A 40 -15.94 1.11 -1.78
CA GLY A 40 -16.69 0.87 -3.01
C GLY A 40 -16.95 -0.61 -3.27
N LEU A 41 -16.53 -1.10 -4.45
CA LEU A 41 -16.49 -2.53 -4.72
C LEU A 41 -15.32 -3.13 -3.93
N TYR A 42 -15.59 -4.15 -3.10
CA TYR A 42 -14.54 -4.86 -2.39
C TYR A 42 -13.57 -5.48 -3.40
N ARG A 43 -12.35 -4.96 -3.48
CA ARG A 43 -11.31 -5.44 -4.39
C ARG A 43 -10.08 -5.82 -3.61
N SER A 44 -9.68 -7.07 -3.74
CA SER A 44 -8.50 -7.62 -3.07
C SER A 44 -7.63 -8.33 -4.07
N TYR A 45 -6.32 -8.22 -3.90
CA TYR A 45 -5.33 -8.77 -4.82
C TYR A 45 -4.25 -9.50 -4.03
N CYS A 46 -3.86 -10.68 -4.51
CA CYS A 46 -2.73 -11.42 -3.96
C CYS A 46 -1.41 -10.70 -4.27
N SER A 47 -0.30 -11.20 -3.74
CA SER A 47 1.05 -10.65 -3.99
C SER A 47 1.40 -10.50 -5.48
N ASP A 48 0.85 -11.34 -6.35
CA ASP A 48 1.26 -11.40 -7.75
C ASP A 48 0.42 -10.49 -8.64
N HIS A 49 -0.80 -10.18 -8.22
CA HIS A 49 -1.76 -9.36 -8.97
C HIS A 49 -2.08 -8.04 -8.27
N ARG A 50 -1.38 -7.71 -7.19
CA ARG A 50 -1.54 -6.43 -6.51
C ARG A 50 -1.18 -5.30 -7.48
N PRO A 51 -1.82 -4.13 -7.38
CA PRO A 51 -1.35 -2.95 -8.08
C PRO A 51 0.05 -2.55 -7.56
N GLU A 52 0.84 -1.96 -8.43
CA GLU A 52 2.11 -1.32 -8.12
C GLU A 52 2.03 0.16 -8.50
N GLN A 53 2.85 1.03 -7.90
CA GLN A 53 2.82 2.43 -8.31
C GLN A 53 3.48 2.58 -9.68
N GLU A 54 2.73 3.12 -10.64
CA GLU A 54 3.18 3.38 -12.01
C GLU A 54 4.03 4.67 -12.07
N VAL A 55 5.09 4.73 -11.28
CA VAL A 55 5.99 5.90 -11.25
C VAL A 55 7.40 5.46 -11.62
N GLU A 56 7.88 5.90 -12.79
CA GLU A 56 9.24 5.68 -13.27
C GLU A 56 10.26 6.57 -12.54
N VAL A 57 10.31 6.48 -11.21
CA VAL A 57 11.31 7.14 -10.38
C VAL A 57 11.90 6.14 -9.41
N ALA A 58 13.21 6.25 -9.19
CA ALA A 58 13.91 5.52 -8.15
C ALA A 58 14.38 6.52 -7.08
N PRO A 59 14.36 6.13 -5.80
CA PRO A 59 14.99 6.92 -4.76
C PRO A 59 16.50 7.06 -5.05
N GLN A 60 17.05 8.23 -4.76
CA GLN A 60 18.49 8.44 -4.81
C GLN A 60 19.18 7.61 -3.71
N THR A 61 20.47 7.34 -3.87
CA THR A 61 21.27 6.64 -2.85
C THR A 61 21.17 7.37 -1.50
N GLY A 62 20.77 6.65 -0.46
CA GLY A 62 20.60 7.23 0.89
C GLY A 62 19.28 7.96 1.08
N THR A 63 18.30 7.80 0.20
CA THR A 63 16.94 8.31 0.46
C THR A 63 16.36 7.62 1.69
N GLU A 64 15.85 8.43 2.61
CA GLU A 64 15.22 8.00 3.86
C GLU A 64 13.70 8.21 3.80
N CYS A 65 12.98 7.39 4.55
CA CYS A 65 11.55 7.56 4.77
C CYS A 65 11.32 8.84 5.58
N LEU A 66 10.46 9.73 5.09
CA LEU A 66 10.18 11.02 5.77
C LEU A 66 9.50 10.90 7.14
N MET A 67 9.08 9.68 7.53
CA MET A 67 8.37 9.45 8.80
C MET A 67 9.25 8.82 9.88
N CYS A 68 10.12 7.88 9.53
CA CYS A 68 11.01 7.22 10.49
C CYS A 68 12.48 7.58 10.33
N MET A 69 12.86 8.32 9.26
CA MET A 69 14.23 8.66 8.92
C MET A 69 15.14 7.43 8.69
N GLU A 70 14.56 6.26 8.39
CA GLU A 70 15.32 5.07 8.03
C GLU A 70 15.36 4.90 6.50
N PRO A 71 16.40 4.24 5.94
CA PRO A 71 16.52 4.02 4.50
C PRO A 71 15.31 3.29 3.90
N VAL A 72 14.86 3.75 2.73
CA VAL A 72 13.86 3.02 1.92
C VAL A 72 14.52 2.03 0.95
N ASP A 73 13.73 1.15 0.33
CA ASP A 73 14.25 0.28 -0.73
C ASP A 73 14.73 1.13 -1.92
N LYS A 74 15.62 0.56 -2.74
CA LYS A 74 16.23 1.24 -3.91
C LYS A 74 15.25 1.51 -5.06
N GLN A 75 14.01 1.08 -4.94
CA GLN A 75 12.96 1.23 -5.95
C GLN A 75 11.59 1.20 -5.27
N VAL A 76 10.57 1.64 -6.00
CA VAL A 76 9.18 1.41 -5.61
C VAL A 76 8.95 -0.09 -5.40
N SER A 77 8.26 -0.43 -4.32
CA SER A 77 7.97 -1.81 -3.93
C SER A 77 6.69 -1.83 -3.08
N TYR A 78 6.21 -3.02 -2.69
CA TYR A 78 5.15 -3.11 -1.69
C TYR A 78 5.52 -2.40 -0.37
N ARG A 79 6.80 -2.36 0.00
CA ARG A 79 7.27 -1.74 1.25
C ARG A 79 7.63 -0.27 1.08
N THR A 80 7.98 0.17 -0.12
CA THR A 80 8.52 1.50 -0.41
C THR A 80 7.62 2.24 -1.39
N MET A 81 7.07 3.36 -0.94
CA MET A 81 6.13 4.17 -1.71
C MET A 81 6.63 5.59 -1.90
N VAL A 82 6.17 6.24 -2.97
CA VAL A 82 6.49 7.61 -3.34
C VAL A 82 5.22 8.44 -3.49
N CYS A 83 5.28 9.73 -3.15
CA CYS A 83 4.20 10.66 -3.50
C CYS A 83 4.10 10.80 -5.03
N PRO A 84 2.93 10.53 -5.64
CA PRO A 84 2.77 10.58 -7.10
C PRO A 84 2.89 12.00 -7.66
N ALA A 85 2.55 13.02 -6.86
CA ALA A 85 2.56 14.41 -7.28
C ALA A 85 3.97 14.99 -7.36
N CYS A 86 4.74 14.93 -6.27
CA CYS A 86 6.07 15.53 -6.23
C CYS A 86 7.20 14.58 -6.63
N LYS A 87 7.00 13.26 -6.54
CA LYS A 87 7.98 12.22 -6.88
C LYS A 87 9.31 12.32 -6.11
N THR A 88 9.35 13.10 -5.03
CA THR A 88 10.53 13.33 -4.19
C THR A 88 10.33 12.90 -2.74
N ALA A 89 9.07 12.68 -2.33
CA ALA A 89 8.73 12.26 -0.98
C ALA A 89 8.57 10.74 -0.92
N TRP A 90 9.42 10.07 -0.14
CA TRP A 90 9.50 8.61 -0.03
C TRP A 90 9.13 8.13 1.36
N PHE A 91 8.47 6.98 1.43
CA PHE A 91 7.89 6.46 2.66
C PHE A 91 7.92 4.93 2.69
N HIS A 92 8.11 4.34 3.88
CA HIS A 92 7.71 2.96 4.07
C HIS A 92 6.19 2.86 4.15
N ARG A 93 5.62 1.83 3.53
CA ARG A 93 4.21 1.49 3.59
C ARG A 93 3.67 1.42 5.02
N HIS A 94 4.40 0.74 5.90
CA HIS A 94 4.00 0.60 7.29
C HIS A 94 4.01 1.94 8.04
N CYS A 95 4.95 2.84 7.73
CA CYS A 95 4.98 4.17 8.34
C CYS A 95 3.74 4.99 7.96
N ILE A 96 3.31 4.93 6.70
CA ILE A 96 2.06 5.58 6.27
C ILE A 96 0.84 4.97 6.97
N LEU A 97 0.78 3.63 7.12
CA LEU A 97 -0.30 2.96 7.85
C LEU A 97 -0.32 3.31 9.34
N ALA A 98 0.84 3.63 9.92
CA ALA A 98 0.95 4.08 11.30
C ALA A 98 0.58 5.56 11.47
N LEU A 99 0.43 6.32 10.38
CA LEU A 99 0.04 7.72 10.45
C LEU A 99 -1.37 7.83 11.02
N HIS A 100 -1.49 8.54 12.14
CA HIS A 100 -2.77 8.77 12.80
C HIS A 100 -3.56 9.95 12.20
N ALA A 101 -3.30 10.30 10.93
CA ALA A 101 -4.02 11.36 10.24
C ALA A 101 -5.40 10.88 9.79
N GLY A 102 -6.39 11.78 9.88
CA GLY A 102 -7.70 11.57 9.27
C GLY A 102 -7.65 11.90 7.79
N ILE A 103 -8.64 11.43 7.03
CA ILE A 103 -8.73 11.66 5.58
C ILE A 103 -8.66 13.14 5.17
N THR A 104 -9.15 14.06 6.02
CA THR A 104 -9.18 15.51 5.77
C THR A 104 -7.83 16.20 5.89
N SER A 105 -6.88 15.59 6.60
CA SER A 105 -5.52 16.10 6.79
C SER A 105 -4.45 15.20 6.16
N PHE A 106 -4.88 14.17 5.42
CA PHE A 106 -3.98 13.22 4.78
C PHE A 106 -3.45 13.79 3.46
N GLN A 107 -2.25 14.39 3.54
CA GLN A 107 -1.57 15.01 2.42
C GLN A 107 -0.07 14.74 2.48
N CYS A 108 0.59 14.84 1.32
CA CYS A 108 2.04 14.74 1.24
C CYS A 108 2.72 15.88 2.02
N LEU A 109 3.63 15.58 2.95
CA LEU A 109 4.25 16.60 3.81
C LEU A 109 5.02 17.68 3.02
N PRO A 110 5.85 17.35 2.00
CA PRO A 110 6.59 18.36 1.25
C PRO A 110 5.75 19.21 0.29
N CYS A 111 4.91 18.59 -0.56
CA CYS A 111 4.20 19.32 -1.61
C CYS A 111 2.76 19.71 -1.25
N ARG A 112 2.23 19.21 -0.12
CA ARG A 112 0.85 19.45 0.35
C ARG A 112 -0.25 19.02 -0.63
N ASP A 113 0.09 18.20 -1.62
CA ASP A 113 -0.91 17.56 -2.45
C ASP A 113 -1.64 16.51 -1.60
N GLY A 114 -2.94 16.72 -1.43
CA GLY A 114 -3.85 15.80 -0.74
C GLY A 114 -4.59 14.87 -1.71
N GLU A 115 -4.99 15.37 -2.88
CA GLU A 115 -5.86 14.64 -3.80
C GLU A 115 -5.15 13.46 -4.47
N ALA A 116 -4.05 13.70 -5.19
CA ALA A 116 -3.31 12.65 -5.86
C ALA A 116 -2.64 11.74 -4.85
N PHE A 117 -2.12 12.30 -3.74
CA PHE A 117 -1.54 11.50 -2.68
C PHE A 117 -2.56 10.53 -2.05
N LEU A 118 -3.75 11.01 -1.68
CA LEU A 118 -4.79 10.18 -1.09
C LEU A 118 -5.30 9.11 -2.07
N ALA A 119 -5.56 9.48 -3.32
CA ALA A 119 -6.03 8.55 -4.35
C ALA A 119 -5.04 7.41 -4.59
N GLU A 120 -3.74 7.72 -4.63
CA GLU A 120 -2.68 6.74 -4.81
C GLU A 120 -2.56 5.81 -3.60
N MET A 121 -2.58 6.36 -2.38
CA MET A 121 -2.51 5.56 -1.16
C MET A 121 -3.70 4.59 -1.07
N PHE A 122 -4.91 5.02 -1.43
CA PHE A 122 -6.07 4.13 -1.52
C PHE A 122 -5.92 3.05 -2.60
N THR A 123 -5.38 3.39 -3.77
CA THR A 123 -5.12 2.42 -4.84
C THR A 123 -4.14 1.36 -4.37
N MET A 124 -3.12 1.76 -3.61
CA MET A 124 -2.17 0.88 -2.96
C MET A 124 -2.74 0.17 -1.72
N GLY A 125 -4.02 0.33 -1.36
CA GLY A 125 -4.65 -0.36 -0.24
C GLY A 125 -4.29 0.17 1.15
N ILE A 126 -3.81 1.41 1.25
CA ILE A 126 -3.70 2.12 2.52
C ILE A 126 -5.10 2.56 2.93
N GLN A 127 -5.56 2.08 4.08
CA GLN A 127 -6.84 2.46 4.65
C GLN A 127 -6.64 3.64 5.58
N ILE A 128 -7.26 4.78 5.25
CA ILE A 128 -7.16 6.02 6.03
C ILE A 128 -8.50 6.24 6.73
N PRO A 129 -8.52 6.38 8.06
CA PRO A 129 -9.75 6.51 8.80
C PRO A 129 -10.43 7.86 8.54
N PHE A 130 -11.76 7.86 8.52
CA PHE A 130 -12.56 9.07 8.69
C PHE A 130 -12.45 9.51 10.15
N ARG A 131 -11.94 10.73 10.39
CA ARG A 131 -11.81 11.35 11.70
C ARG A 131 -12.29 12.79 11.63
#